data_AF-A0A353C6A4-F1
#
_entry.id   AF-A0A353C6A4-F1
#
_cell.length_a   1.000
_cell.length_b   1.000
_cell.length_c   1.000
_cell.angle_alpha   90.00
_cell.angle_beta   90.00
_cell.angle_gamma   90.00
#
_symmetry.space_group_name_H-M   'P 1'
#
loop_
_entity.id
_entity.type
_entity.pdbx_description
1 polymer ?
#
loop_
_entity_poly.entity_id
_entity_poly.type
_entity_poly.pdbx_seq_one_letter_code
_entity_poly.pdbx_strand_id
1 'polypeptide(L)' 'VTIIWGEKETIFSRAEQEPLIKGLPNVKFVVYPNSGHSPNWEEPEKFAKDLNAILVNG' A
#
# COMPACT_ATOMS: atom_id res chain seq x y z
N VAL A 1 -10.27 -0.56 -5.60
CA VAL A 1 -8.82 -0.83 -5.82
C VAL A 1 -8.07 -0.46 -4.57
N THR A 2 -7.04 -1.22 -4.19
CA THR A 2 -6.19 -0.89 -3.04
C THR A 2 -4.74 -0.69 -3.50
N ILE A 3 -4.12 0.40 -3.05
CA ILE A 3 -2.70 0.68 -3.20
C ILE A 3 -2.05 0.47 -1.84
N ILE A 4 -0.98 -0.32 -1.80
CA ILE A 4 -0.15 -0.54 -0.61
C ILE A 4 1.21 0.09 -0.88
N TRP A 5 1.67 0.93 0.05
CA TRP A 5 2.93 1.68 -0.09
C TRP A 5 3.66 1.75 1.25
N GLY A 6 4.99 1.60 1.24
CA GLY A 6 5.82 1.73 2.44
C GLY A 6 6.30 3.17 2.64
N GLU A 7 6.20 3.69 3.87
CA GLU A 7 6.59 5.08 4.18
C GLU A 7 8.09 5.34 4.03
N LYS A 8 8.92 4.29 4.14
CA LYS A 8 10.37 4.36 3.96
C LYS A 8 10.81 4.09 2.52
N GLU A 9 9.87 4.04 1.58
CA GLU A 9 10.16 3.92 0.16
C GLU A 9 11.00 5.11 -0.32
N THR A 10 12.07 4.84 -1.07
CA THR A 10 13.03 5.83 -1.57
C THR A 10 13.07 5.94 -3.09
N ILE A 11 12.49 4.96 -3.80
CA ILE A 11 12.47 4.87 -5.26
C ILE A 11 11.20 5.51 -5.82
N PHE A 12 10.04 5.24 -5.21
CA PHE A 12 8.73 5.76 -5.62
C PHE A 12 8.14 6.63 -4.52
N SER A 13 8.39 7.93 -4.61
CA SER A 13 8.01 8.91 -3.61
C SER A 13 6.51 8.96 -3.36
N ARG A 14 6.12 9.51 -2.21
CA ARG A 14 4.72 9.80 -1.89
C ARG A 14 4.04 10.68 -2.96
N ALA A 15 4.76 11.65 -3.51
CA ALA A 15 4.23 12.56 -4.52
C ALA A 15 3.82 11.82 -5.82
N GLU A 16 4.51 10.73 -6.15
CA GLU A 16 4.17 9.90 -7.32
C GLU A 16 2.94 9.02 -7.10
N GLN A 17 2.51 8.81 -5.85
CA GLN A 17 1.27 8.10 -5.52
C GLN A 17 0.03 8.99 -5.67
N GLU A 18 0.17 10.31 -5.51
CA GLU A 18 -0.94 11.26 -5.55
C GLU A 18 -1.77 11.20 -6.86
N PRO A 19 -1.16 11.12 -8.06
CA PRO A 19 -1.91 10.93 -9.30
C PRO A 19 -2.74 9.65 -9.33
N LEU A 20 -2.21 8.54 -8.79
CA LEU A 20 -2.92 7.27 -8.72
C LEU A 20 -4.10 7.35 -7.74
N ILE A 21 -3.89 7.98 -6.58
CA ILE A 21 -4.94 8.18 -5.57
C ILE A 21 -6.07 9.05 -6.14
N LYS A 22 -5.74 10.10 -6.90
CA LYS A 22 -6.74 11.00 -7.49
C LYS A 22 -7.43 10.43 -8.72
N GLY A 23 -6.74 9.59 -9.50
CA GLY A 23 -7.25 9.05 -10.76
C GLY A 23 -8.13 7.81 -10.63
N LEU A 24 -8.04 7.08 -9.51
CA LEU A 24 -8.77 5.83 -9.31
C LEU A 24 -10.02 6.03 -8.46
N PRO A 25 -11.23 5.71 -8.97
CA PRO A 25 -12.45 5.80 -8.17
C PRO A 25 -12.43 4.78 -7.03
N ASN A 26 -12.88 5.20 -5.84
CA ASN A 26 -12.97 4.37 -4.63
C ASN A 26 -11.65 3.66 -4.26
N VAL A 27 -10.51 4.33 -4.48
CA VAL A 27 -9.20 3.80 -4.09
C VAL A 27 -9.05 3.80 -2.57
N LYS A 28 -8.50 2.71 -2.04
CA LYS A 28 -8.01 2.63 -0.66
C LYS A 28 -6.49 2.75 -0.70
N PHE A 29 -5.92 3.69 0.03
CA PHE A 29 -4.47 3.87 0.13
C PHE A 29 -4.01 3.43 1.51
N VAL A 30 -3.21 2.36 1.57
CA VAL A 30 -2.74 1.75 2.81
C VAL A 30 -1.23 1.98 2.92
N VAL A 31 -0.83 2.65 4.00
CA VAL A 31 0.57 2.97 4.28
C VAL A 31 1.15 1.98 5.29
N TYR A 32 2.37 1.50 5.03
CA TYR A 32 3.16 0.67 5.94
C TYR A 32 4.31 1.53 6.51
N PRO A 33 4.19 2.08 7.74
CA PRO A 33 5.14 3.05 8.28
C PRO A 33 6.57 2.51 8.45
N ASN A 34 6.70 1.19 8.62
CA ASN A 34 7.98 0.56 8.90
C ASN A 34 8.63 -0.07 7.69
N SER A 35 7.93 -0.14 6.56
CA SER A 35 8.38 -0.76 5.30
C SER A 35 8.85 0.28 4.29
N GLY A 36 9.77 -0.14 3.42
CA GLY A 36 10.18 0.57 2.22
C GLY A 36 9.50 0.03 0.97
N HIS A 37 10.30 -0.41 0.00
CA HIS A 37 9.84 -0.80 -1.32
C HIS A 37 8.95 -2.04 -1.34
N SER A 38 9.12 -2.95 -0.37
CA SER A 38 8.47 -4.26 -0.42
C SER A 38 7.78 -4.59 0.90
N PRO A 39 6.64 -3.93 1.21
CA PRO A 39 5.88 -4.22 2.44
C PRO A 39 5.50 -5.70 2.64
N ASN A 40 5.31 -6.44 1.54
CA ASN A 40 5.02 -7.87 1.56
C ASN A 40 6.19 -8.74 2.02
N TRP A 41 7.43 -8.26 1.89
CA TRP A 41 8.64 -8.95 2.37
C TRP A 41 9.13 -8.41 3.71
N GLU A 42 8.92 -7.12 3.97
CA GLU A 42 9.39 -6.46 5.18
C GLU A 42 8.46 -6.69 6.38
N GLU A 43 7.14 -6.76 6.16
CA GLU A 43 6.13 -7.02 7.18
C GLU A 43 5.14 -8.13 6.72
N PRO A 44 5.61 -9.37 6.43
CA PRO A 44 4.83 -10.38 5.72
C PRO A 44 3.56 -10.83 6.45
N GLU A 45 3.57 -10.97 7.78
CA GLU A 45 2.38 -11.35 8.55
C GLU A 45 1.31 -10.26 8.51
N LYS A 46 1.74 -9.00 8.63
CA LYS A 46 0.85 -7.84 8.53
C LYS A 46 0.29 -7.72 7.12
N PHE A 47 1.12 -7.88 6.10
CA PHE A 47 0.73 -7.86 4.70
C PHE A 47 -0.29 -8.94 4.38
N ALA A 48 -0.03 -10.19 4.77
CA ALA A 48 -0.95 -11.29 4.55
C ALA A 48 -2.32 -11.05 5.21
N LYS A 49 -2.33 -10.51 6.44
CA LYS A 49 -3.57 -10.14 7.15
C LYS A 49 -4.35 -9.05 6.42
N ASP A 50 -3.68 -7.96 6.03
CA ASP A 50 -4.32 -6.85 5.32
C ASP A 50 -4.81 -7.29 3.93
N LEU A 51 -4.03 -8.11 3.21
CA LEU A 51 -4.42 -8.69 1.93
C LEU A 51 -5.69 -9.55 2.06
N ASN A 52 -5.76 -10.44 3.04
CA ASN A 52 -6.97 -11.22 3.30
C ASN A 52 -8.17 -10.32 3.59
N ALA A 53 -8.00 -9.27 4.39
CA ALA A 53 -9.06 -8.31 4.66
C ALA A 53 -9.51 -7.55 3.40
N ILE A 54 -8.59 -7.25 2.47
CA ILE A 54 -8.91 -6.61 1.18
C ILE A 54 -9.70 -7.56 0.29
N LEU A 55 -9.33 -8.83 0.21
CA LEU A 55 -9.98 -9.82 -0.67
C LEU A 55 -11.37 -10.24 -0.17
N VAL A 56 -11.59 -10.24 1.15
CA VAL A 56 -12.89 -10.62 1.73
C VAL A 56 -13.89 -9.46 1.76
N ASN A 57 -13.41 -8.21 1.85
CA ASN A 57 -14.24 -7.00 1.90
C ASN A 57 -14.22 -6.19 0.59
N GLY A 58 -13.72 -6.78 -0.49
CA GLY A 58 -13.62 -6.19 -1.83
C GLY A 58 -14.69 -6.71 -2.76
#